data_AF-A0A2S2P4R4-F1
#
_entry.id   AF-A0A2S2P4R4-F1
#
_cell.length_a   1.000
_cell.length_b   1.000
_cell.length_c   1.000
_cell.angle_alpha   90.00
_cell.angle_beta   90.00
_cell.angle_gamma   90.00
#
_symmetry.space_group_name_H-M   'P 1'
#
loop_
_entity.id
_entity.type
_entity.pdbx_description
1 polymer ?
#
loop_
_entity_poly.entity_id
_entity_poly.type
_entity_poly.pdbx_seq_one_letter_code
_entity_poly.pdbx_strand_id
1 'polypeptide(L)'
;MTVSYSRLVANGSSFGCFGSILCKWRGSVYKLVWRELAAYLVVYFAINLAYRFAFTEAQQKLFIKIRCYLAGHSASVPLTFAMSFYVGLVVKRWWEQYRLLPWPDTLALFASAAIPGTTDERGRLMRRNIVRYAVLAYVITLKQVSIRVKKRFPTLQHIVDAGIMLESEKKIVEMMDERSPMSKYWMPLVWATNIINRARRESLISSDQVVQTLLVELSDIRRRLGSIISYDTVCVPLVYTQVSILPIPYRLYLFI
;
A
#
# COMPACT_ATOMS: atom_id res chain seq x y z
N MET A 1 -9.71 -2.97 -1.00
CA MET A 1 -10.43 -1.69 -0.83
C MET A 1 -10.31 -1.30 0.62
N THR A 2 -10.09 -0.01 0.91
CA THR A 2 -10.18 0.53 2.26
C THR A 2 -11.62 0.46 2.75
N VAL A 3 -11.81 0.23 4.05
CA VAL A 3 -13.14 0.14 4.68
C VAL A 3 -13.19 1.20 5.77
N SER A 4 -13.94 2.27 5.52
CA SER A 4 -14.18 3.30 6.54
C SER A 4 -15.32 2.84 7.46
N TYR A 5 -15.07 2.90 8.77
CA TYR A 5 -16.07 2.62 9.80
C TYR A 5 -16.09 3.68 10.91
N SER A 6 -15.36 4.80 10.73
CA SER A 6 -15.20 5.84 11.75
C SER A 6 -16.52 6.42 12.25
N ARG A 7 -17.54 6.52 11.38
CA ARG A 7 -18.87 7.02 11.76
C ARG A 7 -19.62 6.09 12.71
N LEU A 8 -19.38 4.78 12.64
CA LEU A 8 -20.06 3.80 13.50
C LEU A 8 -19.50 3.80 14.93
N VAL A 9 -18.26 4.25 15.10
CA VAL A 9 -17.56 4.32 16.38
C VAL A 9 -17.39 5.74 16.90
N ALA A 10 -18.11 6.70 16.29
CA ALA A 10 -18.02 8.10 16.68
C ALA A 10 -18.54 8.34 18.11
N ASN A 11 -19.56 7.58 18.53
CA ASN A 11 -20.14 7.65 19.87
C ASN A 11 -19.80 6.39 20.67
N GLY A 12 -18.94 6.51 21.67
CA GLY A 12 -18.55 5.42 22.57
C GLY A 12 -19.62 5.03 23.60
N SER A 13 -20.69 5.82 23.71
CA SER A 13 -21.70 5.71 24.78
C SER A 13 -22.87 4.77 24.45
N SER A 14 -22.96 4.25 23.22
CA SER A 14 -24.04 3.34 22.83
C SER A 14 -23.63 1.88 23.11
N PHE A 15 -24.38 1.22 23.99
CA PHE A 15 -24.26 -0.23 24.20
C PHE A 15 -24.42 -0.95 22.84
N GLY A 16 -23.45 -1.78 22.46
CA GLY A 16 -23.47 -2.50 21.17
C GLY A 16 -22.74 -1.84 20.01
N CYS A 17 -22.06 -0.70 20.22
CA CYS A 17 -21.24 -0.01 19.20
C CYS A 17 -20.23 -0.96 18.51
N PHE A 18 -19.54 -1.81 19.26
CA PHE A 18 -18.61 -2.81 18.72
C PHE A 18 -19.29 -4.05 18.11
N GLY A 19 -20.52 -4.37 18.52
CA GLY A 19 -21.29 -5.48 17.93
C GLY A 19 -21.60 -5.26 16.45
N SER A 20 -21.92 -4.01 16.08
CA SER A 20 -22.11 -3.61 14.68
C SER A 20 -20.85 -3.83 13.82
N ILE A 21 -19.65 -3.68 14.42
CA ILE A 21 -18.39 -3.92 13.72
C ILE A 21 -18.17 -5.41 13.46
N LEU A 22 -18.46 -6.27 14.44
CA LEU A 22 -18.32 -7.71 14.31
C LEU A 22 -19.24 -8.28 13.23
N CYS A 23 -20.43 -7.72 13.04
CA CYS A 23 -21.36 -8.17 11.99
C CYS A 23 -20.93 -7.77 10.55
N LYS A 24 -19.85 -7.01 10.36
CA LYS A 24 -19.42 -6.62 9.01
C LYS A 24 -18.74 -7.76 8.27
N TRP A 25 -19.09 -7.95 7.00
CA TRP A 25 -18.41 -8.90 6.10
C TRP A 25 -17.26 -8.27 5.28
N ARG A 26 -17.45 -7.03 4.81
CA ARG A 26 -16.48 -6.39 3.91
C ARG A 26 -15.24 -5.95 4.69
N GLY A 27 -14.11 -6.62 4.44
CA GLY A 27 -12.83 -6.31 5.08
C GLY A 27 -12.73 -6.81 6.52
N SER A 28 -13.59 -7.74 6.92
CA SER A 28 -13.52 -8.37 8.24
C SER A 28 -12.62 -9.60 8.25
N VAL A 29 -12.29 -10.05 9.46
CA VAL A 29 -11.50 -11.26 9.71
C VAL A 29 -12.19 -12.50 9.13
N TYR A 30 -13.52 -12.59 9.22
CA TYR A 30 -14.28 -13.73 8.68
C TYR A 30 -14.03 -13.92 7.19
N LYS A 31 -14.09 -12.83 6.41
CA LYS A 31 -13.83 -12.90 4.97
C LYS A 31 -12.38 -13.29 4.64
N LEU A 32 -11.44 -13.02 5.54
CA LEU A 32 -10.03 -13.34 5.33
C LEU A 32 -9.68 -14.79 5.71
N VAL A 33 -10.37 -15.38 6.69
CA VAL A 33 -9.98 -16.67 7.30
C VAL A 33 -10.98 -17.81 6.99
N TRP A 34 -12.14 -17.54 6.39
CA TRP A 34 -13.18 -18.57 6.23
C TRP A 34 -12.74 -19.81 5.44
N ARG A 35 -11.83 -19.67 4.46
CA ARG A 35 -11.36 -20.82 3.65
C ARG A 35 -10.45 -21.71 4.48
N GLU A 36 -9.52 -21.09 5.19
CA GLU A 36 -8.59 -21.73 6.11
C GLU A 36 -9.35 -22.40 7.26
N LEU A 37 -10.36 -21.71 7.80
CA LEU A 37 -11.25 -22.27 8.83
C LEU A 37 -12.07 -23.44 8.30
N ALA A 38 -12.62 -23.36 7.09
CA ALA A 38 -13.36 -24.46 6.49
C ALA A 38 -12.46 -25.69 6.27
N ALA A 39 -11.26 -25.51 5.72
CA ALA A 39 -10.28 -26.58 5.56
C ALA A 39 -9.89 -27.21 6.90
N TYR A 40 -9.67 -26.37 7.92
CA TYR A 40 -9.40 -26.82 9.28
C TYR A 40 -10.55 -27.69 9.85
N LEU A 41 -11.79 -27.22 9.74
CA LEU A 41 -12.96 -27.96 10.22
C LEU A 41 -13.12 -29.29 9.48
N VAL A 42 -12.90 -29.33 8.18
CA VAL A 42 -12.96 -30.57 7.38
C VAL A 42 -11.95 -31.59 7.90
N VAL A 43 -10.68 -31.20 8.10
CA VAL A 43 -9.65 -32.11 8.63
C VAL A 43 -9.98 -32.56 10.05
N TYR A 44 -10.40 -31.62 10.90
CA TYR A 44 -10.78 -31.92 12.28
C TYR A 44 -11.92 -32.94 12.35
N PHE A 45 -13.00 -32.71 11.61
CA PHE A 45 -14.14 -33.63 11.58
C PHE A 45 -13.82 -34.94 10.90
N ALA A 46 -12.98 -34.96 9.86
CA ALA A 46 -12.53 -36.20 9.23
C ALA A 46 -11.77 -37.09 10.24
N ILE A 47 -10.84 -36.52 11.02
CA ILE A 47 -10.10 -37.27 12.04
C ILE A 47 -11.04 -37.71 13.17
N ASN A 48 -11.97 -36.86 13.61
CA ASN A 48 -12.94 -37.19 14.64
C ASN A 48 -13.85 -38.36 14.21
N LEU A 49 -14.35 -38.33 12.98
CA LEU A 49 -15.15 -39.41 12.40
C LEU A 49 -14.33 -40.70 12.24
N ALA A 50 -13.08 -40.60 11.79
CA ALA A 50 -12.18 -41.75 11.71
C ALA A 50 -11.93 -42.37 13.10
N TYR A 51 -11.66 -41.55 14.12
CA TYR A 51 -11.50 -42.00 15.50
C TYR A 51 -12.75 -42.72 16.03
N ARG A 52 -13.95 -42.20 15.73
CA ARG A 52 -15.22 -42.78 16.23
C ARG A 52 -15.66 -44.04 15.50
N PHE A 53 -15.52 -44.07 14.17
CA PHE A 53 -16.16 -45.09 13.34
C PHE A 53 -15.18 -46.04 12.64
N ALA A 54 -13.92 -45.64 12.45
CA ALA A 54 -12.94 -46.45 11.72
C ALA A 54 -11.86 -47.07 12.63
N PHE A 55 -11.54 -46.45 13.77
CA PHE A 55 -10.47 -46.94 14.64
C PHE A 55 -10.93 -48.10 15.53
N THR A 56 -10.05 -49.09 15.68
CA THR A 56 -10.21 -50.14 16.70
C THR A 56 -9.82 -49.62 18.10
N GLU A 57 -10.21 -50.32 19.16
CA GLU A 57 -9.88 -49.92 20.53
C GLU A 57 -8.37 -49.72 20.78
N ALA A 58 -7.54 -50.55 20.16
CA ALA A 58 -6.08 -50.43 20.25
C ALA A 58 -5.58 -49.13 19.59
N GLN A 59 -6.12 -48.78 18.42
CA GLN A 59 -5.79 -47.56 17.69
C GLN A 59 -6.28 -46.31 18.43
N GLN A 60 -7.47 -46.36 19.04
CA GLN A 60 -7.99 -45.27 19.87
C GLN A 60 -7.09 -44.99 21.08
N LYS A 61 -6.63 -46.05 21.78
CA LYS A 61 -5.68 -45.91 22.90
C LYS A 61 -4.35 -45.29 22.45
N LEU A 62 -3.84 -45.66 21.27
CA LEU A 62 -2.64 -45.05 20.69
C LEU A 62 -2.87 -43.58 20.32
N PHE A 63 -4.00 -43.26 19.69
CA PHE A 63 -4.35 -41.90 19.31
C PHE A 63 -4.43 -40.97 20.54
N ILE A 64 -5.02 -41.44 21.64
CA ILE A 64 -5.07 -40.69 22.91
C ILE A 64 -3.65 -40.40 23.42
N LYS A 65 -2.73 -41.39 23.37
CA LYS A 65 -1.32 -41.17 23.76
C LYS A 65 -0.64 -40.10 22.91
N ILE A 66 -0.83 -40.14 21.59
CA ILE A 66 -0.29 -39.14 20.66
C ILE A 66 -0.85 -37.75 20.98
N ARG A 67 -2.16 -37.64 21.16
CA ARG A 67 -2.83 -36.38 21.52
C ARG A 67 -2.27 -35.80 22.82
N CYS A 68 -2.11 -36.61 23.87
CA CYS A 68 -1.54 -36.17 25.14
C CYS A 68 -0.09 -35.70 25.00
N TYR A 69 0.72 -36.41 24.19
CA TYR A 69 2.11 -36.03 23.90
C TYR A 69 2.19 -34.66 23.19
N LEU A 70 1.34 -34.44 22.19
CA LEU A 70 1.26 -33.17 21.45
C LEU A 70 0.74 -32.03 22.34
N ALA A 71 -0.28 -32.29 23.16
CA ALA A 71 -0.83 -31.31 24.10
C ALA A 71 0.22 -30.83 25.11
N GLY A 72 1.10 -31.73 25.59
CA GLY A 72 2.21 -31.36 26.48
C GLY A 72 3.24 -30.40 25.86
N HIS A 73 3.45 -30.46 24.55
CA HIS A 73 4.36 -29.56 23.81
C HIS A 73 3.70 -28.23 23.39
N SER A 74 2.37 -28.12 23.50
CA SER A 74 1.62 -26.94 23.07
C SER A 74 1.83 -25.69 23.95
N ALA A 75 2.28 -25.90 25.19
CA ALA A 75 2.30 -24.88 26.24
C ALA A 75 3.53 -23.96 26.21
N SER A 76 4.55 -24.23 25.38
CA SER A 76 5.89 -23.67 25.56
C SER A 76 6.31 -22.54 24.62
N VAL A 77 5.51 -22.17 23.60
CA VAL A 77 5.92 -21.11 22.65
C VAL A 77 5.16 -19.81 22.94
N PRO A 78 5.83 -18.70 23.33
CA PRO A 78 5.22 -17.38 23.46
C PRO A 78 4.98 -16.76 22.07
N LEU A 79 4.21 -17.46 21.22
CA LEU A 79 3.87 -17.05 19.87
C LEU A 79 3.11 -15.73 19.86
N THR A 80 2.23 -15.53 20.84
CA THR A 80 1.46 -14.29 21.00
C THR A 80 2.38 -13.08 21.13
N PHE A 81 3.52 -13.23 21.81
CA PHE A 81 4.50 -12.16 21.98
C PHE A 81 5.16 -11.82 20.65
N ALA A 82 5.75 -12.81 19.97
CA ALA A 82 6.39 -12.62 18.66
C ALA A 82 5.43 -12.07 17.59
N MET A 83 4.20 -12.59 17.55
CA MET A 83 3.15 -12.12 16.64
C MET A 83 2.78 -10.66 16.91
N SER A 84 2.72 -10.24 18.18
CA SER A 84 2.39 -8.86 18.55
C SER A 84 3.44 -7.85 18.05
N PHE A 85 4.74 -8.15 18.18
CA PHE A 85 5.79 -7.29 17.60
C PHE A 85 5.75 -7.26 16.08
N TYR A 86 5.55 -8.41 15.44
CA TYR A 86 5.49 -8.49 13.99
C TYR A 86 4.31 -7.67 13.45
N VAL A 87 3.12 -7.84 14.02
CA VAL A 87 1.93 -7.05 13.66
C VAL A 87 2.17 -5.56 13.92
N GLY A 88 2.79 -5.20 15.04
CA GLY A 88 3.15 -3.81 15.35
C GLY A 88 4.06 -3.18 14.29
N LEU A 89 5.09 -3.91 13.84
CA LEU A 89 5.99 -3.46 12.76
C LEU A 89 5.23 -3.28 11.44
N VAL A 90 4.37 -4.24 11.07
CA VAL A 90 3.60 -4.18 9.81
C VAL A 90 2.63 -3.00 9.82
N VAL A 91 1.90 -2.78 10.92
CA VAL A 91 0.97 -1.65 11.06
C VAL A 91 1.70 -0.31 10.99
N LYS A 92 2.86 -0.20 11.66
CA LYS A 92 3.71 1.00 11.60
C LYS A 92 4.12 1.31 10.15
N ARG A 93 4.67 0.32 9.44
CA ARG A 93 5.10 0.48 8.03
C ARG A 93 3.93 0.83 7.12
N TRP A 94 2.76 0.22 7.32
CA TRP A 94 1.56 0.54 6.55
C TRP A 94 1.15 2.00 6.72
N TRP A 95 1.16 2.51 7.96
CA TRP A 95 0.81 3.89 8.26
C TRP A 95 1.83 4.88 7.68
N GLU A 96 3.12 4.58 7.77
CA GLU A 96 4.19 5.39 7.19
C GLU A 96 4.05 5.48 5.66
N GLN A 97 3.80 4.35 4.97
CA GLN A 97 3.55 4.35 3.53
C GLN A 97 2.34 5.22 3.14
N TYR A 98 1.25 5.14 3.91
CA TYR A 98 0.07 5.99 3.68
C TYR A 98 0.41 7.48 3.81
N ARG A 99 1.15 7.87 4.86
CA ARG A 99 1.56 9.27 5.09
C ARG A 99 2.54 9.80 4.05
N LEU A 100 3.24 8.91 3.35
CA LEU A 100 4.15 9.28 2.27
C LEU A 100 3.45 9.56 0.96
N LEU A 101 2.18 9.17 0.76
CA LEU A 101 1.46 9.50 -0.47
C LEU A 101 1.42 11.03 -0.66
N PRO A 102 2.07 11.58 -1.71
CA PRO A 102 2.07 13.02 -1.95
C PRO A 102 0.72 13.47 -2.51
N TRP A 103 0.25 14.61 -2.02
CA TRP A 103 -0.95 15.29 -2.51
C TRP A 103 -0.52 16.50 -3.35
N PRO A 104 -1.03 16.68 -4.57
CA PRO A 104 -0.64 17.78 -5.45
C PRO A 104 -1.22 19.14 -5.01
N ASP A 105 -2.11 19.16 -4.03
CA ASP A 105 -2.90 20.30 -3.59
C ASP A 105 -2.03 21.50 -3.17
N THR A 106 -0.99 21.28 -2.37
CA THR A 106 -0.06 22.33 -1.94
C THR A 106 0.68 22.94 -3.13
N LEU A 107 1.19 22.10 -4.04
CA LEU A 107 1.85 22.55 -5.26
C LEU A 107 0.90 23.33 -6.16
N ALA A 108 -0.35 22.89 -6.30
CA ALA A 108 -1.37 23.57 -7.10
C ALA A 108 -1.70 24.95 -6.52
N LEU A 109 -1.81 25.05 -5.19
CA LEU A 109 -2.04 26.31 -4.48
C LEU A 109 -0.89 27.30 -4.73
N PHE A 110 0.36 26.87 -4.55
CA PHE A 110 1.51 27.73 -4.83
C PHE A 110 1.64 28.08 -6.31
N ALA A 111 1.41 27.14 -7.23
CA ALA A 111 1.46 27.42 -8.66
C ALA A 111 0.37 28.42 -9.08
N SER A 112 -0.81 28.37 -8.44
CA SER A 112 -1.89 29.33 -8.65
C SER A 112 -1.56 30.73 -8.13
N ALA A 113 -0.88 30.83 -6.99
CA ALA A 113 -0.45 32.10 -6.43
C ALA A 113 0.75 32.71 -7.19
N ALA A 114 1.65 31.86 -7.67
CA ALA A 114 2.91 32.28 -8.30
C ALA A 114 2.74 32.82 -9.72
N ILE A 115 1.81 32.27 -10.51
CA ILE A 115 1.59 32.64 -11.90
C ILE A 115 0.19 33.27 -12.00
N PRO A 116 0.07 34.60 -12.20
CA PRO A 116 -1.21 35.29 -12.29
C PRO A 116 -2.13 34.71 -13.37
N GLY A 117 -3.45 34.77 -13.13
CA GLY A 117 -4.46 34.13 -13.98
C GLY A 117 -5.24 35.05 -14.91
N THR A 118 -4.92 36.35 -14.94
CA THR A 118 -5.95 37.36 -15.25
C THR A 118 -6.30 37.49 -16.73
N THR A 119 -5.46 37.05 -17.68
CA THR A 119 -5.78 37.16 -19.13
C THR A 119 -4.95 36.25 -20.06
N ASP A 120 -3.87 35.63 -19.58
CA ASP A 120 -2.92 34.93 -20.46
C ASP A 120 -3.16 33.40 -20.49
N GLU A 121 -3.52 32.89 -21.67
CA GLU A 121 -3.66 31.46 -21.94
C GLU A 121 -2.36 30.70 -21.62
N ARG A 122 -1.19 31.32 -21.86
CA ARG A 122 0.12 30.74 -21.61
C ARG A 122 0.33 30.46 -20.12
N GLY A 123 0.07 31.44 -19.25
CA GLY A 123 0.18 31.27 -17.80
C GLY A 123 -0.73 30.14 -17.27
N ARG A 124 -1.95 30.05 -17.81
CA ARG A 124 -2.88 28.95 -17.51
C ARG A 124 -2.29 27.58 -17.90
N LEU A 125 -1.70 27.47 -19.08
CA LEU A 125 -1.06 26.22 -19.56
C LEU A 125 0.16 25.84 -18.70
N MET A 126 0.97 26.82 -18.28
CA MET A 126 2.11 26.57 -17.39
C MET A 126 1.67 25.98 -16.04
N ARG A 127 0.68 26.57 -15.38
CA ARG A 127 0.12 26.05 -14.12
C ARG A 127 -0.41 24.62 -14.27
N ARG A 128 -1.20 24.37 -15.32
CA ARG A 128 -1.75 23.04 -15.61
C ARG A 128 -0.64 22.01 -15.84
N ASN A 129 0.40 22.37 -16.58
CA ASN A 129 1.51 21.46 -16.86
C ASN A 129 2.38 21.18 -15.62
N ILE A 130 2.62 22.16 -14.75
CA ILE A 130 3.36 21.94 -13.48
C ILE A 130 2.64 20.88 -12.63
N VAL A 131 1.33 21.04 -12.42
CA VAL A 131 0.55 20.08 -11.62
C VAL A 131 0.42 18.74 -12.34
N ARG A 132 0.16 18.73 -13.65
CA ARG A 132 0.08 17.51 -14.46
C ARG A 132 1.37 16.70 -14.37
N TYR A 133 2.53 17.35 -14.40
CA TYR A 133 3.82 16.66 -14.24
C TYR A 133 4.02 16.06 -12.85
N ALA A 134 3.59 16.73 -11.78
CA ALA A 134 3.60 16.14 -10.45
C ALA A 134 2.69 14.89 -10.36
N VAL A 135 1.50 14.96 -10.97
CA VAL A 135 0.57 13.82 -11.07
C VAL A 135 1.15 12.71 -11.95
N LEU A 136 1.81 13.04 -13.05
CA LEU A 136 2.46 12.08 -13.92
C LEU A 136 3.57 11.31 -13.19
N ALA A 137 4.43 12.01 -12.44
CA ALA A 137 5.43 11.38 -11.58
C ALA A 137 4.79 10.43 -10.58
N TYR A 138 3.69 10.85 -9.93
CA TYR A 138 2.95 10.02 -8.98
C TYR A 138 2.36 8.76 -9.62
N VAL A 139 1.78 8.87 -10.82
CA VAL A 139 1.21 7.72 -11.55
C VAL A 139 2.30 6.74 -11.98
N ILE A 140 3.44 7.23 -12.48
CA ILE A 140 4.58 6.37 -12.84
C ILE A 140 5.09 5.60 -11.61
N THR A 141 5.27 6.27 -10.47
CA THR A 141 5.67 5.61 -9.22
C THR A 141 4.64 4.58 -8.76
N LEU A 142 3.35 4.95 -8.70
CA LEU A 142 2.30 4.04 -8.23
C LEU A 142 2.06 2.86 -9.17
N LYS A 143 2.30 3.01 -10.48
CA LYS A 143 2.23 1.89 -11.44
C LYS A 143 3.25 0.79 -11.09
N GLN A 144 4.40 1.15 -10.52
CA GLN A 144 5.42 0.20 -10.09
C GLN A 144 5.02 -0.51 -8.79
N VAL A 145 4.54 0.24 -7.80
CA VAL A 145 4.31 -0.26 -6.43
C VAL A 145 2.89 -0.85 -6.22
N SER A 146 1.89 -0.37 -6.97
CA SER A 146 0.49 -0.76 -6.78
C SER A 146 -0.04 -1.59 -7.94
N ILE A 147 -0.38 -2.86 -7.65
CA ILE A 147 -1.01 -3.78 -8.60
C ILE A 147 -2.30 -3.19 -9.19
N ARG A 148 -3.08 -2.44 -8.40
CA ARG A 148 -4.33 -1.82 -8.89
C ARG A 148 -4.05 -0.74 -9.94
N VAL A 149 -3.01 0.06 -9.74
CA VAL A 149 -2.62 1.11 -10.70
C VAL A 149 -1.96 0.48 -11.91
N LYS A 150 -1.14 -0.57 -11.74
CA LYS A 150 -0.59 -1.36 -12.85
C LYS A 150 -1.66 -1.99 -13.74
N LYS A 151 -2.76 -2.49 -13.15
CA LYS A 151 -3.91 -3.01 -13.89
C LYS A 151 -4.68 -1.92 -14.64
N ARG A 152 -4.77 -0.70 -14.07
CA ARG A 152 -5.42 0.44 -14.72
C ARG A 152 -4.57 1.04 -15.85
N PHE A 153 -3.25 1.06 -15.68
CA PHE A 153 -2.31 1.62 -16.64
C PHE A 153 -1.19 0.60 -16.97
N PRO A 154 -1.47 -0.47 -17.74
CA PRO A 154 -0.48 -1.49 -18.06
C PRO A 154 0.70 -0.94 -18.88
N THR A 155 0.41 -0.14 -19.90
CA THR A 155 1.42 0.46 -20.80
C THR A 155 1.48 1.98 -20.63
N LEU A 156 2.54 2.62 -21.15
CA LEU A 156 2.61 4.09 -21.19
C LEU A 156 1.48 4.69 -22.04
N GLN A 157 1.01 3.97 -23.06
CA GLN A 157 -0.11 4.41 -23.89
C GLN A 157 -1.38 4.69 -23.07
N HIS A 158 -1.71 3.82 -22.10
CA HIS A 158 -2.89 4.04 -21.25
C HIS A 158 -2.79 5.32 -20.40
N ILE A 159 -1.57 5.79 -20.12
CA ILE A 159 -1.33 7.05 -19.41
C ILE A 159 -1.54 8.24 -20.37
N VAL A 160 -1.16 8.08 -21.64
CA VAL A 160 -1.40 9.07 -22.70
C VAL A 160 -2.89 9.18 -23.00
N ASP A 161 -3.58 8.05 -23.19
CA ASP A 161 -5.01 8.00 -23.49
C ASP A 161 -5.84 8.60 -22.34
N ALA A 162 -5.35 8.50 -21.10
CA ALA A 162 -5.95 9.14 -19.93
C ALA A 162 -5.69 10.66 -19.83
N GLY A 163 -4.92 11.24 -20.76
CA GLY A 163 -4.58 12.66 -20.81
C GLY A 163 -3.56 13.12 -19.75
N ILE A 164 -2.86 12.18 -19.11
CA ILE A 164 -1.89 12.49 -18.04
C ILE A 164 -0.50 12.77 -18.65
N MET A 165 -0.15 12.08 -19.74
CA MET A 165 1.09 12.23 -20.49
C MET A 165 0.78 12.62 -21.95
N LEU A 166 1.63 13.41 -22.60
CA LEU A 166 1.54 13.68 -24.03
C LEU A 166 2.32 12.64 -24.85
N GLU A 167 1.95 12.44 -26.12
CA GLU A 167 2.66 11.49 -27.00
C GLU A 167 4.14 11.87 -27.20
N SER A 168 4.45 13.18 -27.24
CA SER A 168 5.83 13.68 -27.29
C SER A 168 6.61 13.35 -26.03
N GLU A 169 5.99 13.40 -24.86
CA GLU A 169 6.60 13.07 -23.57
C GLU A 169 6.85 11.57 -23.45
N LYS A 170 5.91 10.75 -23.92
CA LYS A 170 6.06 9.29 -23.98
C LYS A 170 7.31 8.89 -24.75
N LYS A 171 7.52 9.45 -25.93
CA LYS A 171 8.73 9.19 -26.74
C LYS A 171 10.01 9.49 -25.96
N ILE A 172 10.03 10.57 -25.18
CA ILE A 172 11.19 10.94 -24.36
C ILE A 172 11.41 9.93 -23.23
N VAL A 173 10.35 9.44 -22.60
CA VAL A 173 10.44 8.39 -21.57
C VAL A 173 10.95 7.08 -22.16
N GLU A 174 10.42 6.66 -23.31
CA GLU A 174 10.82 5.43 -24.00
C GLU A 174 12.31 5.45 -24.42
N MET A 175 12.77 6.56 -25.02
CA MET A 175 14.20 6.75 -25.33
C MET A 175 15.10 6.68 -24.09
N MET A 176 14.59 7.08 -22.92
CA MET A 176 15.35 7.02 -21.67
C MET A 176 15.30 5.64 -21.01
N ASP A 177 14.23 4.88 -21.21
CA ASP A 177 14.10 3.50 -20.74
C ASP A 177 15.07 2.57 -21.49
N GLU A 178 15.31 2.81 -22.78
CA GLU A 178 16.33 2.10 -23.57
C GLU A 178 17.75 2.24 -22.98
N ARG A 179 18.05 3.39 -22.37
CA ARG A 179 19.37 3.68 -21.80
C ARG A 179 19.58 3.09 -20.41
N SER A 180 18.51 2.90 -19.64
CA SER A 180 18.64 2.42 -18.26
C SER A 180 17.32 1.85 -17.74
N PRO A 181 17.33 0.68 -17.09
CA PRO A 181 16.12 0.02 -16.57
C PRO A 181 15.53 0.69 -15.32
N MET A 182 16.19 1.71 -14.75
CA MET A 182 15.72 2.35 -13.52
C MET A 182 14.47 3.19 -13.75
N SER A 183 13.52 3.19 -12.81
CA SER A 183 12.27 3.95 -12.90
C SER A 183 12.49 5.45 -13.13
N LYS A 184 11.77 6.02 -14.11
CA LYS A 184 11.92 7.42 -14.56
C LYS A 184 10.92 8.39 -13.95
N TYR A 185 10.39 8.07 -12.77
CA TYR A 185 9.40 8.91 -12.07
C TYR A 185 9.88 10.33 -11.76
N TRP A 186 11.20 10.57 -11.73
CA TRP A 186 11.80 11.87 -11.49
C TRP A 186 11.74 12.79 -12.71
N MET A 187 11.62 12.26 -13.94
CA MET A 187 11.67 13.06 -15.17
C MET A 187 10.55 14.11 -15.26
N PRO A 188 9.28 13.78 -14.96
CA PRO A 188 8.23 14.79 -14.96
C PRO A 188 8.50 15.93 -13.97
N LEU A 189 9.10 15.65 -12.82
CA LEU A 189 9.44 16.69 -11.83
C LEU A 189 10.54 17.63 -12.37
N VAL A 190 11.49 17.12 -13.13
CA VAL A 190 12.49 17.95 -13.84
C VAL A 190 11.81 18.83 -14.90
N TRP A 191 10.84 18.29 -15.64
CA TRP A 191 10.07 19.08 -16.60
C TRP A 191 9.25 20.19 -15.92
N ALA A 192 8.67 19.91 -14.74
CA ALA A 192 7.99 20.92 -13.94
C ALA A 192 8.94 22.05 -13.49
N THR A 193 10.13 21.69 -12.98
CA THR A 193 11.19 22.65 -12.63
C THR A 193 11.57 23.53 -13.82
N ASN A 194 11.69 22.96 -15.02
CA ASN A 194 12.01 23.72 -16.23
C ASN A 194 10.91 24.72 -16.61
N ILE A 195 9.63 24.39 -16.39
CA ILE A 195 8.51 25.34 -16.58
C ILE A 195 8.60 26.48 -15.57
N ILE A 196 8.87 26.18 -14.29
CA ILE A 196 8.99 27.21 -13.24
C ILE A 196 10.15 28.16 -13.57
N ASN A 197 11.32 27.63 -13.93
CA ASN A 197 12.49 28.44 -14.31
C ASN A 197 12.23 29.27 -15.56
N ARG A 198 11.43 28.76 -16.51
CA ARG A 198 10.98 29.53 -17.67
C ARG A 198 10.04 30.66 -17.27
N ALA A 199 9.05 30.39 -16.41
CA ALA A 199 8.12 31.42 -15.92
C ALA A 199 8.85 32.56 -15.19
N ARG A 200 9.93 32.23 -14.46
CA ARG A 200 10.77 33.24 -13.83
C ARG A 200 11.55 34.09 -14.84
N ARG A 201 12.19 33.45 -15.83
CA ARG A 201 12.93 34.16 -16.91
C ARG A 201 12.03 35.07 -17.74
N GLU A 202 10.77 34.69 -17.91
CA GLU A 202 9.75 35.47 -18.61
C GLU A 202 9.07 36.52 -17.71
N SER A 203 9.58 36.72 -16.48
CA SER A 203 9.05 37.66 -15.49
C SER A 203 7.56 37.45 -15.13
N LEU A 204 7.02 36.24 -15.37
CA LEU A 204 5.67 35.84 -14.93
C LEU A 204 5.62 35.58 -13.43
N ILE A 205 6.74 35.11 -12.86
CA ILE A 205 6.94 34.98 -11.41
C ILE A 205 7.80 36.16 -10.95
N SER A 206 7.24 37.00 -10.09
CA SER A 206 7.85 38.28 -9.69
C SER A 206 9.09 38.12 -8.81
N SER A 207 9.16 37.04 -8.01
CA SER A 207 10.13 36.89 -6.92
C SER A 207 10.80 35.51 -6.93
N ASP A 208 12.11 35.48 -6.68
CA ASP A 208 12.89 34.24 -6.58
C ASP A 208 12.50 33.40 -5.36
N GLN A 209 12.00 34.04 -4.30
CA GLN A 209 11.47 33.36 -3.12
C GLN A 209 10.27 32.46 -3.49
N VAL A 210 9.39 32.92 -4.37
CA VAL A 210 8.24 32.13 -4.86
C VAL A 210 8.71 30.93 -5.69
N VAL A 211 9.74 31.12 -6.51
CA VAL A 211 10.38 30.02 -7.25
C VAL A 211 10.93 28.98 -6.27
N GLN A 212 11.67 29.42 -5.25
CA GLN A 212 12.22 28.53 -4.23
C GLN A 212 11.11 27.74 -3.53
N THR A 213 9.99 28.37 -3.14
CA THR A 213 8.84 27.68 -2.54
C THR A 213 8.31 26.56 -3.44
N LEU A 214 8.13 26.82 -4.73
CA LEU A 214 7.67 25.79 -5.69
C LEU A 214 8.67 24.63 -5.83
N LEU A 215 9.97 24.94 -5.89
CA LEU A 215 11.02 23.92 -6.03
C LEU A 215 11.17 23.06 -4.76
N VAL A 216 10.95 23.65 -3.58
CA VAL A 216 10.92 22.92 -2.31
C VAL A 216 9.75 21.92 -2.29
N GLU A 217 8.56 22.33 -2.70
CA GLU A 217 7.41 21.42 -2.79
C GLU A 217 7.64 20.27 -3.80
N LEU A 218 8.17 20.58 -4.99
CA LEU A 218 8.53 19.54 -5.97
C LEU A 218 9.57 18.56 -5.40
N SER A 219 10.53 19.07 -4.62
CA SER A 219 11.54 18.26 -3.97
C SER A 219 10.95 17.37 -2.87
N ASP A 220 9.96 17.85 -2.11
CA ASP A 220 9.25 17.04 -1.11
C ASP A 220 8.42 15.93 -1.78
N ILE A 221 7.72 16.24 -2.88
CA ILE A 221 7.02 15.24 -3.70
C ILE A 221 8.01 14.18 -4.18
N ARG A 222 9.14 14.57 -4.76
CA ARG A 222 10.19 13.63 -5.21
C ARG A 222 10.67 12.73 -4.07
N ARG A 223 10.93 13.31 -2.90
CA ARG A 223 11.40 12.59 -1.71
C ARG A 223 10.39 11.55 -1.27
N ARG A 224 9.11 11.94 -1.15
CA ARG A 224 7.99 11.07 -0.80
C ARG A 224 7.81 9.92 -1.79
N LEU A 225 7.82 10.19 -3.09
CA LEU A 225 7.76 9.16 -4.14
C LEU A 225 8.94 8.19 -4.05
N GLY A 226 10.15 8.70 -3.83
CA GLY A 226 11.34 7.88 -3.62
C GLY A 226 11.20 6.99 -2.39
N SER A 227 10.69 7.51 -1.27
CA SER A 227 10.44 6.71 -0.07
C SER A 227 9.42 5.59 -0.33
N ILE A 228 8.35 5.85 -1.08
CA ILE A 228 7.37 4.82 -1.45
C ILE A 228 8.05 3.67 -2.22
N ILE A 229 8.92 3.99 -3.18
CA ILE A 229 9.71 2.99 -3.91
C ILE A 229 10.64 2.23 -2.95
N SER A 230 11.27 2.91 -1.99
CA SER A 230 12.11 2.24 -0.98
C SER A 230 11.32 1.26 -0.12
N TYR A 231 10.08 1.55 0.25
CA TYR A 231 9.23 0.61 1.01
C TYR A 231 8.82 -0.62 0.18
N ASP A 232 8.69 -0.47 -1.14
CA ASP A 232 8.40 -1.57 -2.08
C ASP A 232 9.63 -2.47 -2.26
N THR A 233 10.80 -1.86 -2.49
CA THR A 233 12.07 -2.59 -2.67
C THR A 233 12.53 -3.26 -1.38
N VAL A 234 12.42 -2.59 -0.23
CA VAL A 234 12.89 -3.08 1.07
C VAL A 234 11.70 -3.58 1.89
N CYS A 235 11.38 -4.86 1.72
CA CYS A 235 10.35 -5.56 2.47
C CYS A 235 10.76 -5.80 3.94
N VAL A 236 9.79 -6.20 4.78
CA VAL A 236 10.10 -6.75 6.11
C VAL A 236 10.99 -7.99 5.91
N PRO A 237 12.09 -8.16 6.66
CA PRO A 237 12.98 -9.31 6.52
C PRO A 237 12.21 -10.63 6.48
N LEU A 238 12.54 -11.48 5.52
CA LEU A 238 11.84 -12.74 5.26
C LEU A 238 11.80 -13.61 6.53
N VAL A 239 12.90 -13.66 7.27
CA VAL A 239 13.01 -14.40 8.53
C VAL A 239 11.96 -14.00 9.56
N TYR A 240 11.65 -12.71 9.71
CA TYR A 240 10.61 -12.26 10.64
C TYR A 240 9.22 -12.70 10.21
N THR A 241 8.98 -12.72 8.91
CA THR A 241 7.72 -13.22 8.34
C THR A 241 7.61 -14.74 8.49
N GLN A 242 8.71 -15.48 8.31
CA GLN A 242 8.73 -16.93 8.49
C GLN A 242 8.52 -17.32 9.96
N VAL A 243 9.19 -16.65 10.90
CA VAL A 243 9.06 -16.90 12.34
C VAL A 243 7.64 -16.60 12.85
N SER A 244 6.94 -15.61 12.28
CA SER A 244 5.55 -15.33 12.65
C SER A 244 4.55 -16.33 12.06
N ILE A 245 4.87 -16.93 10.91
CA ILE A 245 3.98 -17.89 10.21
C ILE A 245 4.19 -19.33 10.67
N LEU A 246 5.44 -19.79 10.82
CA LEU A 246 5.78 -21.19 11.10
C LEU A 246 5.02 -21.78 12.30
N PRO A 247 4.80 -21.07 13.41
CA PRO A 247 4.07 -21.59 14.58
C PRO A 247 2.57 -21.83 14.35
N ILE A 248 1.98 -21.27 13.29
CA ILE A 248 0.54 -21.37 12.97
C ILE A 248 0.15 -22.81 12.56
N PRO A 249 0.84 -23.49 11.62
CA PRO A 249 0.56 -24.89 11.30
C PRO A 249 0.84 -25.84 12.47
N TYR A 250 1.82 -25.58 13.33
CA TYR A 250 1.99 -26.41 14.55
C TYR A 250 0.74 -26.35 15.43
N ARG A 251 0.00 -25.24 15.47
CA ARG A 251 -1.31 -25.15 16.14
C ARG A 251 -2.43 -25.88 15.41
N LEU A 252 -2.36 -26.04 14.10
CA LEU A 252 -3.34 -26.82 13.33
C LEU A 252 -3.34 -28.31 13.75
N TYR A 253 -2.16 -28.83 14.12
CA TYR A 253 -1.98 -30.19 14.65
C TYR A 253 -2.26 -30.33 16.15
N LEU A 254 -2.36 -29.21 16.89
CA LEU A 254 -2.50 -29.21 18.36
C LEU A 254 -3.95 -29.29 18.87
N PHE A 255 -4.93 -29.14 17.99
CA PHE A 255 -6.35 -29.27 18.34
C PHE A 255 -7.01 -30.57 17.83
N ILE A 256 -6.22 -31.43 17.16
CA ILE A 256 -6.53 -32.86 16.96
C ILE A 256 -6.21 -33.58 18.28
#